data_AF-A0AAU6ARK0-F1
#
_entry.id   AF-A0AAU6ARK0-F1
#
_cell.length_a   1.000
_cell.length_b   1.000
_cell.length_c   1.000
_cell.angle_alpha   90.00
_cell.angle_beta   90.00
_cell.angle_gamma   90.00
#
_symmetry.space_group_name_H-M   'P 1'
#
loop_
_entity.id
_entity.type
_entity.pdbx_description
1 polymer ?
#
loop_
_entity_poly.entity_id
_entity_poly.type
_entity_poly.pdbx_seq_one_letter_code
_entity_poly.pdbx_strand_id
1 'polypeptide(L)'
;MKSRLRKLNYPHLEVVSDGMFAARDVGNGRLIPVLGIDTDPYPEVDRLIRLHKNSAPGDVVTQWATSVPTSLREKQQVLLEMRFERPLEILFGVVFRLPFHAALVDQIVAVNGAYLMSGHVGEGLFDVFNAGRILAEIPSEAFESHWNKMYPATVAGQFRSMGANRSEAKKKADIFVQDFRKFGSFRMSDDKNFSNYLRPPGDPSD
;
A
#
# COMPACT_ATOMS: atom_id res chain seq x y z
N MET A 1 -18.84 13.37 7.83
CA MET A 1 -17.82 14.13 7.09
C MET A 1 -18.40 14.55 5.74
N LYS A 2 -18.43 15.84 5.39
CA LYS A 2 -18.87 16.26 4.05
C LYS A 2 -17.73 15.98 3.07
N SER A 3 -17.95 15.10 2.10
CA SER A 3 -17.00 14.88 1.01
C SER A 3 -16.88 16.16 0.18
N ARG A 4 -15.67 16.72 0.07
CA ARG A 4 -15.40 17.88 -0.78
C ARG A 4 -14.76 17.38 -2.08
N LEU A 5 -15.39 17.69 -3.21
CA LEU A 5 -14.76 17.46 -4.50
C LEU A 5 -13.64 18.49 -4.69
N ARG A 6 -12.45 18.01 -5.03
CA ARG A 6 -11.28 18.83 -5.35
C ARG A 6 -10.67 18.32 -6.64
N LYS A 7 -10.40 19.21 -7.59
CA LYS A 7 -9.54 18.90 -8.73
C LYS A 7 -8.09 18.91 -8.25
N LEU A 8 -7.37 17.83 -8.53
CA LEU A 8 -5.98 17.67 -8.15
C LEU A 8 -5.10 18.13 -9.32
N ASN A 9 -4.11 18.97 -9.01
CA ASN A 9 -3.22 19.59 -9.98
C ASN A 9 -1.76 19.33 -9.58
N TYR A 10 -1.40 18.07 -9.40
CA TYR A 10 -0.05 17.62 -9.11
C TYR A 10 0.17 16.23 -9.76
N PRO A 11 1.43 15.79 -9.92
CA PRO A 11 1.76 14.47 -10.46
C PRO A 11 1.01 13.33 -9.78
N HIS A 12 0.48 12.40 -10.56
CA HIS A 12 -0.08 11.13 -10.07
C HIS A 12 0.79 9.98 -10.55
N LEU A 13 1.38 9.26 -9.63
CA LEU A 13 2.29 8.16 -9.90
C LEU A 13 1.59 6.83 -9.60
N GLU A 14 1.84 5.84 -10.44
CA GLU A 14 1.24 4.51 -10.33
C GLU A 14 2.10 3.61 -9.45
N VAL A 15 1.45 2.70 -8.71
CA VAL A 15 2.15 1.57 -8.09
C VAL A 15 2.42 0.53 -9.17
N VAL A 16 3.69 0.24 -9.42
CA VAL A 16 4.16 -0.72 -10.45
C VAL A 16 4.63 -2.03 -9.86
N SER A 17 5.03 -2.01 -8.59
CA SER A 17 5.28 -3.22 -7.80
C SER A 17 4.83 -3.01 -6.37
N ASP A 18 4.37 -4.09 -5.73
CA ASP A 18 3.93 -4.06 -4.34
C ASP A 18 4.40 -5.28 -3.59
N GLY A 19 4.40 -5.16 -2.27
CA GLY A 19 4.74 -6.25 -1.38
C GLY A 19 4.54 -5.90 0.08
N MET A 20 5.02 -6.79 0.94
CA MET A 20 4.91 -6.67 2.38
C MET A 20 6.27 -6.99 3.00
N PHE A 21 6.72 -6.15 3.93
CA PHE A 21 8.00 -6.30 4.60
C PHE A 21 7.82 -6.20 6.10
N ALA A 22 8.32 -7.17 6.84
CA ALA A 22 8.39 -7.14 8.29
C ALA A 22 9.83 -7.31 8.72
N ALA A 23 10.28 -6.48 9.67
CA ALA A 23 11.58 -6.59 10.30
C ALA A 23 11.44 -6.31 11.79
N ARG A 24 12.18 -7.04 12.62
CA ARG A 24 12.06 -6.96 14.09
C ARG A 24 12.31 -5.56 14.64
N ASP A 25 13.26 -4.86 14.05
CA ASP A 25 13.74 -3.53 14.42
C ASP A 25 12.92 -2.38 13.80
N VAL A 26 11.95 -2.69 12.93
CA VAL A 26 11.11 -1.68 12.27
C VAL A 26 9.65 -1.86 12.67
N GLY A 27 9.01 -0.77 13.11
CA GLY A 27 7.57 -0.74 13.33
C GLY A 27 7.10 -1.81 14.33
N ASN A 28 7.94 -2.21 15.28
CA ASN A 28 7.71 -3.29 16.24
C ASN A 28 7.37 -4.64 15.57
N GLY A 29 8.07 -4.97 14.49
CA GLY A 29 7.89 -6.24 13.78
C GLY A 29 6.65 -6.28 12.87
N ARG A 30 5.88 -5.20 12.75
CA ARG A 30 4.65 -5.19 11.96
C ARG A 30 4.93 -5.46 10.48
N LEU A 31 3.97 -6.09 9.82
CA LEU A 31 3.97 -6.25 8.37
C LEU A 31 3.66 -4.90 7.70
N ILE A 32 4.68 -4.23 7.15
CA ILE A 32 4.58 -2.91 6.52
C ILE A 32 4.48 -3.08 5.00
N PRO A 33 3.49 -2.45 4.34
CA PRO A 33 3.39 -2.39 2.89
C PRO A 33 4.62 -1.79 2.23
N VAL A 34 4.97 -2.32 1.07
CA VAL A 34 6.02 -1.79 0.20
C VAL A 34 5.40 -1.34 -1.12
N LEU A 35 5.66 -0.10 -1.51
CA LEU A 35 5.16 0.53 -2.72
C LEU A 35 6.34 0.84 -3.64
N GLY A 36 6.48 0.09 -4.72
CA GLY A 36 7.31 0.48 -5.87
C GLY A 36 6.50 1.40 -6.75
N ILE A 37 6.90 2.66 -6.82
CA ILE A 37 6.18 3.72 -7.53
C ILE A 37 6.90 4.02 -8.84
N ASP A 38 6.14 4.15 -9.93
CA ASP A 38 6.69 4.57 -11.23
C ASP A 38 7.23 6.00 -11.15
N THR A 39 8.55 6.13 -11.06
CA THR A 39 9.23 7.43 -10.99
C THR A 39 9.76 7.90 -12.34
N ASP A 40 9.67 7.09 -13.41
CA ASP A 40 10.21 7.47 -14.73
C ASP A 40 9.63 8.80 -15.26
N PRO A 41 8.32 9.08 -15.12
CA PRO A 41 7.77 10.35 -15.58
C PRO A 41 8.13 11.53 -14.67
N TYR A 42 8.61 11.30 -13.45
CA TYR A 42 8.88 12.32 -12.43
C TYR A 42 10.20 12.04 -11.67
N PRO A 43 11.35 12.28 -12.30
CA PRO A 43 12.68 11.98 -11.72
C PRO A 43 12.96 12.69 -10.39
N GLU A 44 12.27 13.78 -10.08
CA GLU A 44 12.33 14.47 -8.80
C GLU A 44 11.87 13.58 -7.62
N VAL A 45 10.92 12.66 -7.85
CA VAL A 45 10.46 11.71 -6.84
C VAL A 45 11.53 10.64 -6.60
N ASP A 46 12.17 10.13 -7.65
CA ASP A 46 13.31 9.23 -7.51
C ASP A 46 14.46 9.91 -6.73
N ARG A 47 14.75 11.18 -7.04
CA ARG A 47 15.75 11.96 -6.31
C ARG A 47 15.38 12.11 -4.83
N LEU A 48 14.12 12.40 -4.50
CA LEU A 48 13.63 12.45 -3.11
C LEU A 48 13.93 11.13 -2.37
N ILE A 49 13.59 10.00 -2.99
CA ILE A 49 13.79 8.66 -2.40
C ILE A 49 15.27 8.37 -2.17
N ARG A 50 16.13 8.69 -3.14
CA ARG A 50 17.58 8.51 -3.03
C ARG A 50 18.21 9.42 -1.97
N LEU A 51 17.77 10.67 -1.86
CA LEU A 51 18.29 11.62 -0.87
C LEU A 51 18.05 11.14 0.57
N HIS A 52 16.90 10.51 0.82
CA HIS A 52 16.57 9.96 2.15
C HIS A 52 17.47 8.81 2.60
N LYS A 53 18.22 8.17 1.70
CA LYS A 53 19.14 7.07 2.06
C LYS A 53 20.22 7.53 3.05
N ASN A 54 20.67 8.78 2.95
CA ASN A 54 21.77 9.33 3.75
C ASN A 54 21.40 10.63 4.49
N SER A 55 20.12 11.01 4.51
CA SER A 55 19.66 12.21 5.22
C SER A 55 19.08 11.88 6.59
N ALA A 56 18.93 12.90 7.43
CA ALA A 56 18.05 12.80 8.59
C ALA A 56 16.61 12.51 8.15
N PRO A 57 15.74 12.03 9.08
CA PRO A 57 14.31 11.91 8.82
C PRO A 57 13.72 13.23 8.29
N GLY A 58 12.88 13.12 7.27
CA GLY A 58 12.12 14.23 6.70
C GLY A 58 10.74 14.37 7.32
N ASP A 59 9.96 15.33 6.81
CA ASP A 59 8.55 15.48 7.14
C ASP A 59 7.70 15.24 5.89
N VAL A 60 6.61 14.53 6.07
CA VAL A 60 5.59 14.30 5.05
C VAL A 60 4.20 14.54 5.61
N VAL A 61 3.39 15.27 4.86
CA VAL A 61 1.95 15.40 5.13
C VAL A 61 1.20 14.57 4.11
N THR A 62 0.30 13.72 4.59
CA THR A 62 -0.46 12.81 3.73
C THR A 62 -1.96 13.08 3.77
N GLN A 63 -2.63 12.89 2.63
CA GLN A 63 -4.08 12.98 2.56
C GLN A 63 -4.65 11.89 1.64
N TRP A 64 -5.60 11.12 2.17
CA TRP A 64 -6.36 10.15 1.37
C TRP A 64 -7.46 10.85 0.56
N ALA A 65 -7.66 10.35 -0.66
CA ALA A 65 -8.78 10.71 -1.52
C ALA A 65 -9.28 9.47 -2.27
N THR A 66 -10.52 9.55 -2.76
CA THR A 66 -11.12 8.51 -3.60
C THR A 66 -11.60 9.17 -4.88
N SER A 67 -11.30 8.56 -6.02
CA SER A 67 -11.80 9.08 -7.30
C SER A 67 -13.33 8.96 -7.35
N VAL A 68 -13.95 9.93 -8.01
CA VAL A 68 -15.35 9.84 -8.41
C VAL A 68 -15.35 9.42 -9.88
N PRO A 69 -15.76 8.18 -10.21
CA PRO A 69 -15.82 7.74 -11.59
C PRO A 69 -16.77 8.65 -12.38
N THR A 70 -16.28 9.18 -13.50
CA THR A 70 -17.06 10.05 -14.39
C THR A 70 -17.73 9.26 -15.53
N SER A 71 -17.32 8.00 -15.70
CA SER A 71 -17.92 7.06 -16.66
C SER A 71 -18.05 5.65 -16.07
N LEU A 72 -18.91 4.83 -16.68
CA LEU A 72 -19.10 3.42 -16.29
C LEU A 72 -17.87 2.53 -16.53
N ARG A 73 -16.91 2.99 -17.33
CA ARG A 73 -15.67 2.25 -17.64
C ARG A 73 -14.54 2.60 -16.67
N GLU A 74 -14.62 3.74 -16.00
CA GLU A 74 -13.62 4.17 -15.03
C GLU A 74 -13.72 3.33 -13.77
N LYS A 75 -12.64 2.61 -13.47
CA LYS A 75 -12.52 1.89 -12.20
C LYS A 75 -12.32 2.89 -11.09
N GLN A 76 -12.94 2.63 -9.95
CA GLN A 76 -12.71 3.40 -8.73
C GLN A 76 -11.23 3.30 -8.34
N GLN A 77 -10.66 4.43 -7.91
CA GLN A 77 -9.28 4.53 -7.45
C GLN A 77 -9.26 5.15 -6.06
N VAL A 78 -8.26 4.75 -5.29
CA VAL A 78 -7.85 5.45 -4.07
C VAL A 78 -6.57 6.21 -4.41
N LEU A 79 -6.42 7.40 -3.86
CA LEU A 79 -5.23 8.21 -4.00
C LEU A 79 -4.68 8.55 -2.62
N LEU A 80 -3.36 8.48 -2.48
CA LEU A 80 -2.64 9.03 -1.35
C LEU A 80 -1.84 10.24 -1.82
N GLU A 81 -2.32 11.44 -1.51
CA GLU A 81 -1.54 12.68 -1.65
C GLU A 81 -0.41 12.67 -0.63
N MET A 82 0.81 12.98 -1.05
CA MET A 82 2.01 13.06 -0.23
C MET A 82 2.73 14.37 -0.51
N ARG A 83 2.87 15.20 0.53
CA ARG A 83 3.60 16.47 0.49
C ARG A 83 4.82 16.35 1.40
N PHE A 84 5.98 16.15 0.80
CA PHE A 84 7.25 16.18 1.52
C PHE A 84 7.70 17.62 1.70
N GLU A 85 8.19 17.96 2.89
CA GLU A 85 8.75 19.28 3.21
C GLU A 85 10.28 19.24 3.34
N ARG A 86 10.85 18.08 3.68
CA ARG A 86 12.29 17.83 3.83
C ARG A 86 12.66 16.42 3.35
N PRO A 87 13.87 16.20 2.78
CA PRO A 87 14.91 17.18 2.46
C PRO A 87 14.64 17.95 1.15
N LEU A 88 13.58 17.60 0.43
CA LEU A 88 13.15 18.24 -0.81
C LEU A 88 11.64 18.49 -0.73
N GLU A 89 11.22 19.72 -1.01
CA GLU A 89 9.80 20.06 -1.07
C GLU A 89 9.19 19.52 -2.37
N ILE A 90 8.24 18.60 -2.25
CA ILE A 90 7.58 17.98 -3.40
C ILE A 90 6.18 17.48 -3.03
N LEU A 91 5.25 17.65 -3.97
CA LEU A 91 3.86 17.20 -3.86
C LEU A 91 3.54 16.25 -5.00
N PHE A 92 3.07 15.05 -4.66
CA PHE A 92 2.58 14.09 -5.64
C PHE A 92 1.49 13.20 -5.03
N GLY A 93 0.77 12.46 -5.86
CA GLY A 93 -0.20 11.47 -5.43
C GLY A 93 0.20 10.06 -5.86
N VAL A 94 0.03 9.08 -4.98
CA VAL A 94 0.18 7.65 -5.31
C VAL A 94 -1.20 7.08 -5.64
N VAL A 95 -1.33 6.45 -6.81
CA VAL A 95 -2.59 5.91 -7.33
C VAL A 95 -2.73 4.43 -6.99
N PHE A 96 -3.82 4.09 -6.31
CA PHE A 96 -4.23 2.72 -6.03
C PHE A 96 -5.44 2.33 -6.87
N ARG A 97 -5.25 1.39 -7.81
CA ARG A 97 -6.32 0.91 -8.71
C ARG A 97 -7.10 -0.19 -8.03
N LEU A 98 -8.40 0.03 -7.80
CA LEU A 98 -9.27 -1.00 -7.24
C LEU A 98 -9.82 -1.92 -8.35
N PRO A 99 -10.00 -3.22 -8.08
CA PRO A 99 -9.78 -3.87 -6.78
C PRO A 99 -8.33 -4.36 -6.55
N PHE A 100 -7.45 -4.18 -7.54
CA PHE A 100 -6.12 -4.78 -7.57
C PHE A 100 -5.26 -4.39 -6.36
N HIS A 101 -5.19 -3.12 -6.00
CA HIS A 101 -4.43 -2.63 -4.84
C HIS A 101 -5.24 -2.60 -3.53
N ALA A 102 -6.41 -3.24 -3.45
CA ALA A 102 -7.29 -3.08 -2.29
C ALA A 102 -6.67 -3.65 -1.00
N ALA A 103 -6.07 -4.82 -1.07
CA ALA A 103 -5.37 -5.44 0.07
C ALA A 103 -4.19 -4.59 0.56
N LEU A 104 -3.47 -3.97 -0.37
CA LEU A 104 -2.36 -3.06 -0.09
C LEU A 104 -2.83 -1.83 0.68
N VAL A 105 -3.90 -1.16 0.21
CA VAL A 105 -4.50 -0.01 0.91
C VAL A 105 -5.00 -0.41 2.31
N ASP A 106 -5.66 -1.56 2.45
CA ASP A 106 -6.15 -2.03 3.76
C ASP A 106 -5.01 -2.19 4.77
N GLN A 107 -3.87 -2.73 4.33
CA GLN A 107 -2.72 -2.87 5.20
C GLN A 107 -2.08 -1.51 5.55
N ILE A 108 -2.00 -0.55 4.62
CA ILE A 108 -1.50 0.81 4.93
C ILE A 108 -2.38 1.46 6.01
N VAL A 109 -3.71 1.37 5.85
CA VAL A 109 -4.67 1.88 6.84
C VAL A 109 -4.48 1.18 8.19
N ALA A 110 -4.29 -0.14 8.21
CA ALA A 110 -4.10 -0.89 9.44
C ALA A 110 -2.79 -0.54 10.18
N VAL A 111 -1.71 -0.24 9.45
CA VAL A 111 -0.39 0.04 10.04
C VAL A 111 -0.01 1.52 10.13
N ASN A 112 -0.80 2.40 9.53
CA ASN A 112 -0.51 3.83 9.37
C ASN A 112 0.87 4.09 8.78
N GLY A 113 1.28 3.31 7.78
CA GLY A 113 2.57 3.52 7.15
C GLY A 113 2.85 2.61 5.97
N ALA A 114 3.84 2.99 5.17
CA ALA A 114 4.30 2.24 4.02
C ALA A 114 5.76 2.58 3.69
N TYR A 115 6.47 1.64 3.08
CA TYR A 115 7.71 1.92 2.38
C TYR A 115 7.39 2.46 0.98
N LEU A 116 8.07 3.54 0.60
CA LEU A 116 8.11 4.07 -0.76
C LEU A 116 9.46 3.78 -1.37
N MET A 117 9.45 3.24 -2.59
CA MET A 117 10.64 2.88 -3.33
C MET A 117 10.48 3.29 -4.80
N SER A 118 11.57 3.73 -5.42
CA SER A 118 11.59 4.03 -6.85
C SER A 118 11.49 2.72 -7.62
N GLY A 119 10.41 2.52 -8.38
CA GLY A 119 10.26 1.36 -9.25
C GLY A 119 10.17 1.78 -10.72
N HIS A 120 10.62 0.90 -11.60
CA HIS A 120 10.42 1.03 -13.04
C HIS A 120 9.41 0.00 -13.55
N VAL A 121 8.70 0.33 -14.63
CA VAL A 121 7.74 -0.61 -15.22
C VAL A 121 8.44 -1.89 -15.66
N GLY A 122 8.00 -3.03 -15.10
CA GLY A 122 8.57 -4.35 -15.39
C GLY A 122 9.62 -4.82 -14.40
N GLU A 123 10.01 -4.00 -13.42
CA GLU A 123 10.91 -4.44 -12.33
C GLU A 123 10.17 -5.24 -11.25
N GLY A 124 10.82 -6.29 -10.75
CA GLY A 124 10.35 -7.05 -9.61
C GLY A 124 10.74 -6.39 -8.29
N LEU A 125 9.99 -6.64 -7.23
CA LEU A 125 10.24 -6.03 -5.91
C LEU A 125 11.68 -6.22 -5.39
N PHE A 126 12.31 -7.38 -5.68
CA PHE A 126 13.68 -7.68 -5.28
C PHE A 126 14.72 -6.75 -5.94
N ASP A 127 14.46 -6.31 -7.17
CA ASP A 127 15.36 -5.40 -7.89
C ASP A 127 15.32 -4.00 -7.25
N VAL A 128 14.16 -3.60 -6.74
CA VAL A 128 13.87 -2.28 -6.16
C VAL A 128 14.49 -2.13 -4.75
N PHE A 129 14.69 -3.23 -4.00
CA PHE A 129 15.15 -3.20 -2.59
C PHE A 129 16.51 -2.51 -2.34
N ASN A 130 17.36 -2.37 -3.35
CA ASN A 130 18.69 -1.77 -3.22
C ASN A 130 18.77 -0.28 -3.61
N ALA A 131 17.72 0.29 -4.23
CA ALA A 131 17.76 1.64 -4.83
C ALA A 131 17.59 2.80 -3.83
N GLY A 132 17.07 2.53 -2.64
CA GLY A 132 16.70 3.53 -1.64
C GLY A 132 15.22 3.38 -1.25
N ARG A 133 14.87 3.71 -0.01
CA ARG A 133 13.50 3.57 0.49
C ARG A 133 13.18 4.65 1.53
N ILE A 134 11.95 5.11 1.53
CA ILE A 134 11.39 5.99 2.57
C ILE A 134 10.36 5.19 3.34
N LEU A 135 10.48 5.08 4.66
CA LEU A 135 9.37 4.65 5.51
C LEU A 135 8.54 5.88 5.87
N ALA A 136 7.33 6.00 5.34
CA ALA A 136 6.43 7.11 5.60
C ALA A 136 5.35 6.70 6.59
N GLU A 137 5.09 7.57 7.57
CA GLU A 137 3.87 7.50 8.39
C GLU A 137 2.70 8.04 7.55
N ILE A 138 1.59 7.30 7.56
CA ILE A 138 0.40 7.60 6.75
C ILE A 138 -0.82 7.51 7.67
N PRO A 139 -1.15 8.58 8.41
CA PRO A 139 -2.34 8.60 9.26
C PRO A 139 -3.61 8.35 8.45
N SER A 140 -4.53 7.56 9.00
CA SER A 140 -5.71 7.09 8.28
C SER A 140 -7.03 7.36 9.01
N GLU A 141 -7.03 8.02 10.17
CA GLU A 141 -8.19 8.16 11.07
C GLU A 141 -9.42 8.75 10.37
N ALA A 142 -9.23 9.78 9.54
CA ALA A 142 -10.31 10.41 8.79
C ALA A 142 -10.80 9.57 7.60
N PHE A 143 -9.98 8.64 7.11
CA PHE A 143 -10.24 7.81 5.94
C PHE A 143 -10.76 6.41 6.30
N GLU A 144 -10.33 5.85 7.44
CA GLU A 144 -10.56 4.47 7.85
C GLU A 144 -12.05 4.12 7.86
N SER A 145 -12.90 5.01 8.39
CA SER A 145 -14.35 4.78 8.43
C SER A 145 -15.00 4.69 7.04
N HIS A 146 -14.44 5.39 6.06
CA HIS A 146 -14.86 5.31 4.66
C HIS A 146 -14.31 4.04 4.00
N TRP A 147 -13.03 3.75 4.24
CA TRP A 147 -12.36 2.56 3.74
C TRP A 147 -13.02 1.26 4.22
N ASN A 148 -13.38 1.16 5.51
CA ASN A 148 -14.08 0.02 6.10
C ASN A 148 -15.44 -0.29 5.46
N LYS A 149 -16.04 0.66 4.74
CA LYS A 149 -17.25 0.44 3.94
C LYS A 149 -16.91 0.09 2.50
N MET A 150 -15.91 0.77 1.93
CA MET A 150 -15.49 0.58 0.55
C MET A 150 -14.87 -0.79 0.32
N TYR A 151 -13.93 -1.20 1.16
CA TYR A 151 -13.12 -2.40 0.92
C TYR A 151 -13.95 -3.69 0.83
N PRO A 152 -14.86 -4.01 1.78
CA PRO A 152 -15.73 -5.18 1.64
C PRO A 152 -16.62 -5.11 0.39
N ALA A 153 -17.09 -3.91 0.01
CA ALA A 153 -17.90 -3.74 -1.20
C ALA A 153 -17.09 -3.98 -2.49
N THR A 154 -15.83 -3.53 -2.51
CA THR A 154 -14.87 -3.78 -3.59
C THR A 154 -14.60 -5.28 -3.75
N VAL A 155 -14.31 -5.99 -2.65
CA VAL A 155 -14.08 -7.44 -2.64
C VAL A 155 -15.34 -8.21 -3.05
N ALA A 156 -16.51 -7.83 -2.55
CA ALA A 156 -17.78 -8.41 -2.99
C ALA A 156 -18.03 -8.17 -4.48
N GLY A 157 -17.58 -7.04 -5.04
CA GLY A 157 -17.56 -6.78 -6.48
C GLY A 157 -16.75 -7.82 -7.26
N GLN A 158 -15.56 -8.18 -6.76
CA GLN A 158 -14.73 -9.23 -7.37
C GLN A 158 -15.43 -10.59 -7.35
N PHE A 159 -15.95 -11.03 -6.20
CA PHE A 159 -16.66 -12.31 -6.12
C PHE A 159 -17.89 -12.36 -7.05
N ARG A 160 -18.60 -11.25 -7.22
CA ARG A 160 -19.70 -11.15 -8.20
C ARG A 160 -19.20 -11.29 -9.64
N SER A 161 -18.07 -10.67 -9.99
CA SER A 161 -17.47 -10.85 -11.32
C SER A 161 -17.03 -12.29 -11.60
N MET A 162 -16.83 -13.09 -10.55
CA MET A 162 -16.52 -14.52 -10.61
C MET A 162 -17.77 -15.42 -10.56
N GLY A 163 -18.99 -14.84 -10.62
CA GLY A 163 -20.25 -15.59 -10.71
C GLY A 163 -21.01 -15.79 -9.39
N ALA A 164 -20.50 -15.30 -8.26
CA ALA A 164 -21.25 -15.38 -7.00
C ALA A 164 -22.47 -14.45 -7.01
N ASN A 165 -23.59 -14.91 -6.43
CA ASN A 165 -24.76 -14.05 -6.26
C ASN A 165 -24.50 -12.98 -5.17
N ARG A 166 -25.40 -11.99 -5.05
CA ARG A 166 -25.22 -10.85 -4.13
C ARG A 166 -25.01 -11.27 -2.66
N SER A 167 -25.76 -12.25 -2.18
CA SER A 167 -25.70 -12.70 -0.79
C SER A 167 -24.39 -13.46 -0.52
N GLU A 168 -24.06 -14.39 -1.41
CA GLU A 168 -22.84 -15.19 -1.34
C GLU A 168 -21.59 -14.32 -1.45
N ALA A 169 -21.56 -13.38 -2.40
CA ALA A 169 -20.44 -12.47 -2.60
C ALA A 169 -20.17 -11.60 -1.36
N LYS A 170 -21.23 -11.13 -0.69
CA LYS A 170 -21.11 -10.39 0.57
C LYS A 170 -20.47 -11.26 1.65
N LYS A 171 -21.00 -12.47 1.86
CA LYS A 171 -20.47 -13.40 2.87
C LYS A 171 -19.00 -13.75 2.63
N LYS A 172 -18.63 -14.05 1.37
CA LYS A 172 -17.24 -14.35 0.97
C LYS A 172 -16.32 -13.14 1.18
N ALA A 173 -16.81 -11.94 0.87
CA ALA A 173 -16.05 -10.71 1.10
C ALA A 173 -15.80 -10.46 2.59
N ASP A 174 -16.83 -10.61 3.44
CA ASP A 174 -16.69 -10.42 4.88
C ASP A 174 -15.65 -11.39 5.46
N ILE A 175 -15.68 -12.67 5.06
CA ILE A 175 -14.68 -13.68 5.47
C ILE A 175 -13.28 -13.29 4.98
N PHE A 176 -13.13 -12.99 3.68
CA PHE A 176 -11.84 -12.63 3.10
C PHE A 176 -11.20 -11.42 3.80
N VAL A 177 -11.99 -10.36 4.04
CA VAL A 177 -11.49 -9.14 4.72
C VAL A 177 -11.07 -9.46 6.16
N GLN A 178 -11.82 -10.29 6.89
CA GLN A 178 -11.45 -10.69 8.24
C GLN A 178 -10.16 -11.50 8.26
N ASP A 179 -10.04 -12.50 7.38
CA ASP A 179 -8.85 -13.35 7.30
C ASP A 179 -7.62 -12.55 6.87
N PHE A 180 -7.77 -11.65 5.90
CA PHE A 180 -6.69 -10.78 5.46
C PHE A 180 -6.21 -9.85 6.57
N ARG A 181 -7.12 -9.22 7.32
CA ARG A 181 -6.76 -8.35 8.46
C ARG A 181 -6.10 -9.13 9.59
N LYS A 182 -6.52 -10.36 9.82
CA LYS A 182 -5.85 -11.27 10.76
C LYS A 182 -4.43 -11.55 10.31
N PHE A 183 -4.22 -11.86 9.03
CA PHE A 183 -2.88 -12.03 8.47
C PHE A 183 -2.05 -10.74 8.59
N GLY A 184 -2.62 -9.59 8.24
CA GLY A 184 -1.98 -8.27 8.32
C GLY A 184 -1.59 -7.82 9.73
N SER A 185 -2.22 -8.40 10.76
CA SER A 185 -1.84 -8.20 12.17
C SER A 185 -0.56 -8.94 12.58
N PHE A 186 0.05 -9.70 11.66
CA PHE A 186 1.32 -10.37 11.85
C PHE A 186 2.39 -9.42 12.41
N ARG A 187 3.14 -9.95 13.38
CA ARG A 187 4.32 -9.30 13.93
C ARG A 187 5.47 -10.29 13.94
N MET A 188 6.60 -9.89 13.38
CA MET A 188 7.85 -10.61 13.47
C MET A 188 8.37 -10.49 14.91
N SER A 189 8.08 -11.51 15.73
CA SER A 189 8.63 -11.68 17.07
C SER A 189 10.12 -12.07 17.01
N ASP A 190 10.81 -11.96 18.15
CA ASP A 190 12.14 -12.52 18.42
C ASP A 190 12.18 -14.08 18.40
N ASP A 191 11.33 -14.71 17.59
CA ASP A 191 11.20 -16.16 17.52
C ASP A 191 12.48 -16.76 16.93
N LYS A 192 13.19 -17.53 17.76
CA LYS A 192 14.34 -18.38 17.35
C LYS A 192 13.95 -19.43 16.29
N ASN A 193 12.66 -19.57 16.00
CA ASN A 193 12.10 -20.55 15.08
C ASN A 193 11.91 -20.05 13.64
N PHE A 194 12.25 -18.79 13.30
CA PHE A 194 12.10 -18.28 11.93
C PHE A 194 12.90 -19.07 10.88
N SER A 195 14.01 -19.70 11.31
CA SER A 195 14.80 -20.63 10.48
C SER A 195 14.00 -21.86 10.01
N ASN A 196 12.96 -22.26 10.74
CA ASN A 196 12.16 -23.45 10.39
C ASN A 196 11.08 -23.15 9.35
N TYR A 197 10.66 -21.90 9.20
CA TYR A 197 9.63 -21.48 8.24
C TYR A 197 10.18 -21.16 6.84
N LEU A 198 11.50 -21.01 6.70
CA LEU A 198 12.20 -20.81 5.43
C LEU A 198 12.79 -22.11 4.85
N ARG A 199 12.62 -23.25 5.51
CA ARG A 199 13.01 -24.54 4.92
C ARG A 199 11.99 -24.92 3.84
N PRO A 200 12.42 -25.16 2.59
CA PRO A 200 11.53 -25.73 1.60
C PRO A 200 11.02 -27.09 2.09
N PRO A 201 9.78 -27.48 1.76
CA PRO A 201 9.30 -28.82 2.08
C PRO A 201 10.20 -29.86 1.38
N GLY A 202 10.92 -30.66 2.15
CA GLY A 202 11.68 -31.80 1.63
C GLY A 202 13.21 -31.68 1.63
N ASP A 203 13.82 -30.74 2.37
CA ASP A 203 15.27 -30.72 2.58
C ASP A 203 15.69 -31.83 3.57
N PRO A 204 16.33 -32.94 3.13
CA PRO A 204 16.69 -34.06 3.98
C PRO A 204 18.17 -33.95 4.32
N SER A 205 18.48 -33.34 5.46
CA SER A 205 19.80 -33.41 6.06
C SER A 205 19.67 -33.56 7.58
N ASP A 206 19.36 -34.79 7.99
CA ASP A 206 19.92 -35.45 9.17
C ASP A 206 20.91 -36.51 8.69
#